data_AF-A0A5B0MXU0-F1
#
_entry.id   AF-A0A5B0MXU0-F1
#
_cell.length_a   1.000
_cell.length_b   1.000
_cell.length_c   1.000
_cell.angle_alpha   90.00
_cell.angle_beta   90.00
_cell.angle_gamma   90.00
#
_symmetry.space_group_name_H-M   'P 1'
#
loop_
_entity.id
_entity.type
_entity.pdbx_description
1 polymer ?
#
loop_
_entity_poly.entity_id
_entity_poly.type
_entity_poly.pdbx_seq_one_letter_code
_entity_poly.pdbx_strand_id
1 'polypeptide(L)'
;MSVNQLNNPCVGSDGASIQEDNPRKEIAPRSDNAEEIRDVVMRLANQTAANELMFAQMKNDLQQLKEKLVAPSAMKADTYFDRLAFLDKYFPGPEAAEASGEFSFEERVLLCSTTIEQHKKYHEVYEHAHAHESKLMTELLLEEHSSTKHIASEISRNRHYQNLQFQLLEIRLQRAILERRLEEKISASGNPMM
;
A
#
# COMPACT_ATOMS: atom_id res chain seq x y z
N MET A 1 20.88 -64.38 -2.40
CA MET A 1 21.80 -65.48 -2.78
C MET A 1 21.14 -66.28 -3.89
N SER A 2 21.59 -66.11 -5.13
CA SER A 2 21.50 -67.12 -6.19
C SER A 2 22.42 -66.67 -7.33
N VAL A 3 23.12 -67.63 -7.91
CA VAL A 3 24.34 -67.47 -8.72
C VAL A 3 24.07 -67.93 -10.15
N ASN A 4 24.89 -67.44 -11.09
CA ASN A 4 25.21 -67.99 -12.42
C ASN A 4 24.17 -67.68 -13.53
N GLN A 5 24.55 -67.43 -14.79
CA GLN A 5 25.57 -68.13 -15.57
C GLN A 5 26.24 -67.25 -16.65
N LEU A 6 27.52 -67.56 -16.87
CA LEU A 6 28.35 -67.24 -18.02
C LEU A 6 27.80 -67.82 -19.33
N ASN A 7 28.09 -67.17 -20.46
CA ASN A 7 28.45 -67.86 -21.70
C ASN A 7 29.24 -66.92 -22.64
N ASN A 8 30.49 -67.31 -22.89
CA ASN A 8 31.28 -66.97 -24.09
C ASN A 8 31.59 -68.30 -24.80
N PRO A 9 31.68 -68.30 -26.14
CA PRO A 9 32.93 -68.75 -26.77
C PRO A 9 33.34 -67.89 -27.98
N CYS A 10 34.61 -67.49 -28.07
CA CYS A 10 35.70 -68.04 -28.92
C CYS A 10 35.58 -67.70 -30.43
N VAL A 11 36.40 -66.79 -31.00
CA VAL A 11 37.78 -66.93 -31.55
C VAL A 11 37.78 -67.06 -33.09
N GLY A 12 38.65 -66.26 -33.74
CA GLY A 12 39.07 -66.31 -35.15
C GLY A 12 39.27 -64.90 -35.70
N SER A 13 40.41 -64.24 -35.50
CA SER A 13 41.72 -64.32 -36.20
C SER A 13 41.73 -63.80 -37.64
N ASP A 14 42.78 -63.03 -37.91
CA ASP A 14 43.29 -62.52 -39.20
C ASP A 14 42.56 -61.28 -39.73
N GLY A 15 43.19 -60.18 -40.14
CA GLY A 15 44.58 -59.84 -40.36
C GLY A 15 44.62 -58.73 -41.42
N ALA A 16 45.47 -57.72 -41.18
CA ALA A 16 46.05 -56.77 -42.13
C ALA A 16 45.31 -55.47 -42.55
N SER A 17 46.14 -54.41 -42.50
CA SER A 17 46.23 -53.23 -43.37
C SER A 17 45.44 -51.96 -43.04
N ILE A 18 46.13 -51.09 -42.29
CA ILE A 18 46.41 -49.67 -42.53
C ILE A 18 45.56 -48.99 -43.62
N GLN A 19 44.80 -47.96 -43.23
CA GLN A 19 44.78 -46.71 -43.98
C GLN A 19 44.48 -45.54 -43.05
N GLU A 20 45.47 -44.65 -42.91
CA GLU A 20 45.32 -43.32 -42.36
C GLU A 20 44.25 -42.58 -43.17
N ASP A 21 43.27 -41.99 -42.50
CA ASP A 21 42.62 -40.79 -43.02
C ASP A 21 42.02 -40.00 -41.85
N ASN A 22 42.75 -38.96 -41.48
CA ASN A 22 42.31 -37.93 -40.57
C ASN A 22 41.79 -36.76 -41.41
N PRO A 23 40.47 -36.47 -41.42
CA PRO A 23 40.02 -35.14 -41.73
C PRO A 23 39.80 -34.41 -40.41
N ARG A 24 40.76 -33.54 -40.08
CA ARG A 24 40.49 -32.32 -39.30
C ARG A 24 39.24 -31.67 -39.89
N LYS A 25 38.09 -31.84 -39.23
CA LYS A 25 36.96 -30.92 -39.40
C LYS A 25 37.40 -29.61 -38.77
N GLU A 26 37.97 -28.73 -39.60
CA GLU A 26 37.91 -27.29 -39.34
C GLU A 26 36.44 -26.92 -39.20
N ILE A 27 35.99 -26.75 -37.95
CA ILE A 27 34.74 -26.07 -37.66
C ILE A 27 35.02 -24.60 -37.89
N ALA A 28 34.73 -24.12 -39.10
CA ALA A 28 34.65 -22.70 -39.37
C ALA A 28 33.67 -22.07 -38.35
N PRO A 29 34.02 -20.96 -37.68
CA PRO A 29 33.12 -20.31 -36.75
C PRO A 29 31.91 -19.79 -37.54
N ARG A 30 30.72 -20.28 -37.21
CA ARG A 30 29.44 -19.78 -37.73
C ARG A 30 29.37 -18.26 -37.47
N SER A 31 29.46 -17.46 -38.54
CA SER A 31 29.46 -16.00 -38.50
C SER A 31 28.15 -15.38 -38.01
N ASP A 32 27.07 -16.17 -37.97
CA ASP A 32 25.71 -15.67 -37.75
C ASP A 32 25.46 -15.25 -36.29
N ASN A 33 26.18 -15.83 -35.32
CA ASN A 33 25.98 -15.49 -33.90
C ASN A 33 26.64 -14.16 -33.50
N ALA A 34 27.66 -13.71 -34.25
CA ALA A 34 28.38 -12.48 -33.91
C ALA A 34 27.57 -11.22 -34.24
N GLU A 35 26.70 -11.29 -35.24
CA GLU A 35 25.84 -10.17 -35.64
C GLU A 35 24.65 -10.01 -34.71
N GLU A 36 24.05 -11.12 -34.25
CA GLU A 36 23.00 -11.14 -33.24
C GLU A 36 23.49 -10.60 -31.88
N ILE A 37 24.71 -10.99 -31.46
CA ILE A 37 25.33 -10.44 -30.25
C ILE A 37 25.57 -8.92 -30.38
N ARG A 38 26.03 -8.45 -31.54
CA ARG A 38 26.22 -7.01 -31.77
C ARG A 38 24.90 -6.25 -31.70
N ASP A 39 23.84 -6.77 -32.28
CA ASP A 39 22.51 -6.16 -32.24
C ASP A 39 21.93 -6.08 -30.81
N VAL A 40 22.09 -7.14 -30.02
CA VAL A 40 21.69 -7.14 -28.60
C VAL A 40 22.48 -6.11 -27.79
N VAL A 41 23.79 -6.02 -28.01
CA VAL A 41 24.66 -5.03 -27.33
C VAL A 41 24.25 -3.60 -27.69
N MET A 42 23.92 -3.33 -28.95
CA MET A 42 23.45 -2.01 -29.38
C MET A 42 22.10 -1.65 -28.75
N ARG A 43 21.16 -2.60 -28.66
CA ARG A 43 19.87 -2.38 -27.99
C ARG A 43 20.03 -2.07 -26.51
N LEU A 44 20.91 -2.80 -25.82
CA LEU A 44 21.22 -2.55 -24.40
C LEU A 44 21.86 -1.17 -24.21
N ALA A 45 22.83 -0.79 -25.05
CA ALA A 45 23.47 0.53 -24.97
C ALA A 45 22.46 1.68 -25.14
N ASN A 46 21.55 1.56 -26.10
CA ASN A 46 20.49 2.54 -26.32
C ASN A 46 19.52 2.62 -25.14
N GLN A 47 19.16 1.47 -24.56
CA GLN A 47 18.28 1.41 -23.39
C GLN A 47 18.95 2.02 -22.16
N THR A 48 20.25 1.79 -21.96
CA THR A 48 21.03 2.41 -20.88
C THR A 48 21.04 3.93 -21.03
N ALA A 49 21.30 4.46 -22.23
CA ALA A 49 21.29 5.89 -22.47
C ALA A 49 19.91 6.53 -22.24
N ALA A 50 18.83 5.85 -22.66
CA ALA A 50 17.46 6.31 -22.40
C ALA A 50 17.12 6.34 -20.91
N ASN A 51 17.56 5.32 -20.16
CA ASN A 51 17.36 5.26 -18.71
C ASN A 51 18.13 6.37 -18.00
N GLU A 52 19.38 6.63 -18.38
CA GLU A 52 20.17 7.73 -17.80
C GLU A 52 19.50 9.10 -18.01
N LEU A 53 18.93 9.33 -19.19
CA LEU A 53 18.17 10.55 -19.48
C LEU A 53 16.93 10.67 -18.59
N MET A 54 16.19 9.58 -18.40
CA MET A 54 15.01 9.54 -17.54
C MET A 54 15.37 9.81 -16.07
N PHE A 55 16.47 9.22 -15.58
CA PHE A 55 16.97 9.47 -14.23
C PHE A 55 17.39 10.93 -14.03
N ALA A 56 18.03 11.55 -15.03
CA ALA A 56 18.39 12.96 -14.98
C ALA A 56 17.16 13.86 -14.91
N GLN A 57 16.11 13.54 -15.67
CA GLN A 57 14.85 14.28 -15.66
C GLN A 57 14.12 14.13 -14.33
N MET A 58 13.97 12.91 -13.79
CA MET A 58 13.36 12.68 -12.47
C MET A 58 14.11 13.41 -11.35
N LYS A 59 15.44 13.46 -11.42
CA LYS A 59 16.25 14.19 -10.44
C LYS A 59 16.00 15.70 -10.53
N ASN A 60 15.83 16.24 -11.73
CA ASN A 60 15.47 17.64 -11.92
C ASN A 60 14.08 17.96 -11.36
N ASP A 61 13.09 17.10 -11.64
CA ASP A 61 11.72 17.27 -11.14
C ASP A 61 11.67 17.25 -9.60
N LEU A 62 12.40 16.31 -8.98
CA LEU A 62 12.54 16.25 -7.52
C LEU A 62 13.21 17.50 -6.94
N GLN A 63 14.23 18.03 -7.62
CA GLN A 63 14.90 19.26 -7.21
C GLN A 63 13.95 20.47 -7.32
N GLN A 64 13.19 20.59 -8.42
CA GLN A 64 12.19 21.64 -8.57
C GLN A 64 11.08 21.55 -7.53
N LEU A 65 10.61 20.33 -7.20
CA LEU A 65 9.64 20.10 -6.13
C LEU A 65 10.20 20.53 -4.77
N LYS A 66 11.45 20.14 -4.48
CA LYS A 66 12.13 20.54 -3.25
C LYS A 66 12.28 22.06 -3.13
N GLU A 67 12.65 22.75 -4.21
CA GLU A 67 12.77 24.21 -4.23
C GLU A 67 11.41 24.89 -4.04
N LYS A 68 10.33 24.37 -4.64
CA LYS A 68 8.96 24.84 -4.41
C LYS A 68 8.49 24.62 -2.97
N LEU A 69 8.95 23.56 -2.31
CA LEU A 69 8.63 23.24 -0.91
C LEU A 69 9.45 24.08 0.08
N VAL A 70 10.68 24.47 -0.27
CA VAL A 70 11.61 25.21 0.61
C VAL A 70 11.49 26.72 0.44
N ALA A 71 10.90 27.22 -0.64
CA ALA A 71 10.55 28.63 -0.75
C ALA A 71 9.61 28.99 0.43
N PRO A 72 9.99 29.92 1.33
CA PRO A 72 9.13 30.36 2.41
C PRO A 72 7.99 31.13 1.77
N SER A 73 6.94 30.41 1.43
CA SER A 73 5.70 30.99 1.02
C SER A 73 5.24 31.84 2.20
N ALA A 74 5.16 33.15 1.99
CA ALA A 74 4.44 34.07 2.86
C ALA A 74 2.92 33.79 2.79
N MET A 75 2.53 32.52 2.80
CA MET A 75 1.20 32.07 3.10
C MET A 75 1.00 32.43 4.56
N LYS A 76 0.14 33.43 4.77
CA LYS A 76 -0.73 33.49 5.96
C LYS A 76 -1.07 32.06 6.36
N ALA A 77 -1.04 31.77 7.66
CA ALA A 77 -1.45 30.52 8.28
C ALA A 77 -2.91 30.18 7.94
N ASP A 78 -3.12 29.79 6.69
CA ASP A 78 -4.35 29.37 6.05
C ASP A 78 -4.17 27.96 5.49
N THR A 79 -3.23 27.23 6.08
CA THR A 79 -3.24 25.77 6.06
C THR A 79 -4.59 25.34 6.60
N TYR A 80 -5.42 24.75 5.73
CA TYR A 80 -6.72 24.16 6.08
C TYR A 80 -6.63 23.28 7.35
N PHE A 81 -5.45 22.71 7.61
CA PHE A 81 -5.11 21.97 8.83
C PHE A 81 -5.03 22.81 10.12
N ASP A 82 -4.56 24.06 10.08
CA ASP A 82 -4.65 24.97 11.24
C ASP A 82 -6.12 25.27 11.57
N ARG A 83 -6.96 25.40 10.54
CA ARG A 83 -8.40 25.64 10.70
C ARG A 83 -9.17 24.48 11.34
N LEU A 84 -8.62 23.26 11.31
CA LEU A 84 -9.24 22.05 11.84
C LEU A 84 -8.94 21.80 13.33
N ALA A 85 -8.10 22.60 13.98
CA ALA A 85 -7.72 22.41 15.39
C ALA A 85 -8.12 23.57 16.32
N PHE A 86 -8.93 24.51 15.82
CA PHE A 86 -9.49 25.63 16.60
C PHE A 86 -10.65 25.15 17.47
N LEU A 87 -10.30 24.59 18.63
CA LEU A 87 -11.25 24.11 19.62
C LEU A 87 -12.22 25.23 20.06
N ASP A 88 -11.73 26.47 20.13
CA ASP A 88 -12.43 27.71 20.44
C ASP A 88 -13.58 28.03 19.49
N LYS A 89 -13.50 27.59 18.22
CA LYS A 89 -14.59 27.77 17.24
C LYS A 89 -15.80 26.87 17.53
N TYR A 90 -15.55 25.68 18.08
CA TYR A 90 -16.57 24.65 18.30
C TYR A 90 -17.01 24.58 19.77
N PHE A 91 -16.14 25.03 20.68
CA PHE A 91 -16.37 25.19 22.11
C PHE A 91 -16.00 26.64 22.49
N PRO A 92 -16.89 27.61 22.22
CA PRO A 92 -16.59 29.01 22.49
C PRO A 92 -16.55 29.27 24.00
N GLY A 93 -15.38 29.66 24.50
CA GLY A 93 -15.14 30.05 25.90
C GLY A 93 -13.64 30.18 26.19
N PRO A 94 -13.21 31.11 27.06
CA PRO A 94 -11.80 31.19 27.47
C PRO A 94 -11.30 29.87 28.07
N GLU A 95 -12.17 29.08 28.68
CA GLU A 95 -11.88 27.79 29.28
C GLU A 95 -11.50 26.73 28.24
N ALA A 96 -12.15 26.73 27.07
CA ALA A 96 -11.82 25.81 25.99
C ALA A 96 -10.49 26.17 25.31
N ALA A 97 -10.18 27.47 25.23
CA ALA A 97 -8.89 27.96 24.75
C ALA A 97 -7.75 27.55 25.69
N GLU A 98 -7.95 27.64 27.00
CA GLU A 98 -6.99 27.16 28.01
C GLU A 98 -6.84 25.63 28.00
N ALA A 99 -7.95 24.89 27.91
CA ALA A 99 -7.94 23.43 27.84
C ALA A 99 -7.31 22.89 26.53
N SER A 100 -7.32 23.67 25.46
CA SER A 100 -6.77 23.27 24.15
C SER A 100 -5.28 22.94 24.20
N GLY A 101 -4.52 23.56 25.10
CA GLY A 101 -3.09 23.29 25.29
C GLY A 101 -2.78 21.92 25.87
N GLU A 102 -3.76 21.29 26.53
CA GLU A 102 -3.59 20.00 27.20
C GLU A 102 -3.97 18.79 26.32
N PHE A 103 -4.70 19.03 25.24
CA PHE A 103 -5.02 17.99 24.26
C PHE A 103 -3.93 17.93 23.19
N SER A 104 -3.58 16.72 22.77
CA SER A 104 -2.74 16.50 21.59
C SER A 104 -3.41 17.06 20.33
N PHE A 105 -2.64 17.21 19.26
CA PHE A 105 -3.17 17.68 17.99
C PHE A 105 -4.28 16.77 17.47
N GLU A 106 -4.11 15.46 17.57
CA GLU A 106 -5.07 14.44 17.15
C GLU A 106 -6.36 14.51 17.97
N GLU A 107 -6.25 14.68 19.29
CA GLU A 107 -7.41 14.86 20.17
C GLU A 107 -8.16 16.17 19.84
N ARG A 108 -7.45 17.26 19.60
CA ARG A 108 -8.07 18.53 19.17
C ARG A 108 -8.79 18.38 17.84
N VAL A 109 -8.16 17.77 16.85
CA VAL A 109 -8.78 17.53 15.53
C VAL A 109 -10.06 16.69 15.66
N LEU A 110 -10.06 15.69 16.54
CA LEU A 110 -11.24 14.86 16.81
C LEU A 110 -12.39 15.65 17.44
N LEU A 111 -12.07 16.60 18.33
CA LEU A 111 -13.03 17.49 18.98
C LEU A 111 -13.50 18.65 18.08
N CYS A 112 -12.69 19.10 17.12
CA CYS A 112 -12.96 20.28 16.29
C CYS A 112 -13.96 20.03 15.14
N SER A 113 -14.88 19.10 15.32
CA SER A 113 -16.00 18.88 14.41
C SER A 113 -17.29 19.01 15.21
N THR A 114 -18.31 19.72 14.71
CA THR A 114 -19.58 19.90 15.45
C THR A 114 -20.27 18.57 15.70
N THR A 115 -20.13 17.62 14.78
CA THR A 115 -20.58 16.24 14.92
C THR A 115 -19.50 15.28 14.43
N ILE A 116 -19.52 14.04 14.89
CA ILE A 116 -18.52 13.04 14.48
C ILE A 116 -18.59 12.72 12.99
N GLU A 117 -19.76 12.89 12.37
CA GLU A 117 -19.99 12.71 10.93
C GLU A 117 -19.23 13.73 10.08
N GLN A 118 -18.91 14.90 10.64
CA GLN A 118 -18.08 15.90 9.97
C GLN A 118 -16.57 15.66 10.17
N HIS A 119 -16.20 14.72 11.05
CA HIS A 119 -14.80 14.37 11.26
C HIS A 119 -14.28 13.55 10.07
N LYS A 120 -13.28 14.09 9.36
CA LYS A 120 -12.74 13.51 8.13
C LYS A 120 -12.39 12.03 8.26
N LYS A 121 -11.65 11.64 9.30
CA LYS A 121 -11.23 10.24 9.50
C LYS A 121 -12.44 9.33 9.77
N TYR A 122 -13.45 9.82 10.49
CA TYR A 122 -14.65 9.03 10.75
C TYR A 122 -15.42 8.82 9.44
N HIS A 123 -15.59 9.89 8.66
CA HIS A 123 -16.26 9.83 7.36
C HIS A 123 -15.53 8.88 6.40
N GLU A 124 -14.21 8.95 6.30
CA GLU A 124 -13.41 8.02 5.48
C GLU A 124 -13.65 6.55 5.86
N VAL A 125 -13.56 6.21 7.16
CA VAL A 125 -13.82 4.84 7.63
C VAL A 125 -15.27 4.43 7.37
N TYR A 126 -16.22 5.35 7.52
CA TYR A 126 -17.64 5.12 7.29
C TYR A 126 -17.92 4.79 5.82
N GLU A 127 -17.37 5.59 4.90
CA GLU A 127 -17.50 5.36 3.46
C GLU A 127 -16.89 4.00 3.06
N HIS A 128 -15.74 3.64 3.62
CA HIS A 128 -15.17 2.31 3.41
C HIS A 128 -16.06 1.18 3.94
N ALA A 129 -16.62 1.33 5.14
CA ALA A 129 -17.53 0.34 5.72
C ALA A 129 -18.78 0.16 4.85
N HIS A 130 -19.39 1.27 4.44
CA HIS A 130 -20.61 1.29 3.64
C HIS A 130 -20.39 0.72 2.22
N ALA A 131 -19.29 1.09 1.56
CA ALA A 131 -18.95 0.56 0.24
C ALA A 131 -18.71 -0.95 0.30
N HIS A 132 -18.01 -1.42 1.34
CA HIS A 132 -17.74 -2.85 1.52
C HIS A 132 -19.00 -3.65 1.85
N GLU A 133 -19.86 -3.13 2.72
CA GLU A 133 -21.18 -3.73 3.00
C GLU A 133 -22.04 -3.84 1.75
N SER A 134 -22.12 -2.76 0.96
CA SER A 134 -22.88 -2.73 -0.29
C SER A 134 -22.37 -3.76 -1.29
N LYS A 135 -21.04 -3.90 -1.39
CA LYS A 135 -20.39 -4.90 -2.24
C LYS A 135 -20.75 -6.32 -1.80
N LEU A 136 -20.58 -6.64 -0.51
CA LEU A 136 -20.95 -7.95 0.04
C LEU A 136 -22.42 -8.28 -0.18
N MET A 137 -23.30 -7.30 0.04
CA MET A 137 -24.74 -7.46 -0.18
C MET A 137 -25.04 -7.78 -1.65
N THR A 138 -24.39 -7.08 -2.58
CA THR A 138 -24.57 -7.34 -4.01
C THR A 138 -24.08 -8.73 -4.41
N GLU A 139 -22.88 -9.12 -3.95
CA GLU A 139 -22.31 -10.45 -4.21
C GLU A 139 -23.22 -11.57 -3.70
N LEU A 140 -23.72 -11.44 -2.47
CA LEU A 140 -24.58 -12.43 -1.85
C LEU A 140 -26.00 -12.46 -2.45
N LEU A 141 -26.53 -11.33 -2.91
CA LEU A 141 -27.83 -11.27 -3.59
C LEU A 141 -27.82 -11.93 -4.97
N LEU A 142 -26.66 -12.05 -5.61
CA LEU A 142 -26.50 -12.76 -6.89
C LEU A 142 -26.53 -14.29 -6.72
N GLU A 143 -26.36 -14.80 -5.50
CA GLU A 143 -26.52 -16.23 -5.21
C GLU A 143 -28.02 -16.57 -5.11
N GLU A 144 -28.51 -17.44 -6.01
CA GLU A 144 -29.94 -17.70 -6.30
C GLU A 144 -30.83 -18.10 -5.10
N HIS A 145 -30.29 -18.29 -3.89
CA HIS A 145 -31.03 -18.73 -2.70
C HIS A 145 -30.66 -17.98 -1.40
N SER A 146 -30.06 -16.80 -1.50
CA SER A 146 -29.66 -16.03 -0.32
C SER A 146 -30.86 -15.42 0.41
N SER A 147 -31.27 -16.06 1.50
CA SER A 147 -32.24 -15.44 2.42
C SER A 147 -31.62 -14.22 3.13
N THR A 148 -32.44 -13.26 3.53
CA THR A 148 -31.98 -12.06 4.28
C THR A 148 -31.21 -12.42 5.55
N LYS A 149 -31.60 -13.51 6.24
CA LYS A 149 -30.89 -14.03 7.42
C LYS A 149 -29.50 -14.58 7.07
N HIS A 150 -29.40 -15.25 5.93
CA HIS A 150 -28.11 -15.75 5.44
C HIS A 150 -27.17 -14.58 5.11
N ILE A 151 -27.66 -13.59 4.37
CA ILE A 151 -26.90 -12.39 4.01
C ILE A 151 -26.41 -11.65 5.28
N ALA A 152 -27.30 -11.40 6.24
CA ALA A 152 -26.93 -10.76 7.50
C ALA A 152 -25.90 -11.57 8.29
N SER A 153 -26.02 -12.90 8.30
CA SER A 153 -25.04 -13.79 8.94
C SER A 153 -23.67 -13.72 8.25
N GLU A 154 -23.62 -13.66 6.92
CA GLU A 154 -22.35 -13.60 6.19
C GLU A 154 -21.67 -12.23 6.31
N ILE A 155 -22.43 -11.14 6.21
CA ILE A 155 -21.90 -9.78 6.45
C ILE A 155 -21.37 -9.67 7.89
N SER A 156 -22.12 -10.17 8.88
CA SER A 156 -21.69 -10.13 10.28
C SER A 156 -20.48 -11.01 10.58
N ARG A 157 -20.19 -12.05 9.78
CA ARG A 157 -18.97 -12.87 9.89
C ARG A 157 -17.78 -12.29 9.13
N ASN A 158 -18.00 -11.30 8.28
CA ASN A 158 -16.94 -10.70 7.48
C ASN A 158 -15.96 -9.91 8.35
N ARG A 159 -14.75 -10.45 8.52
CA ARG A 159 -13.71 -9.84 9.39
C ARG A 159 -13.33 -8.42 8.96
N HIS A 160 -13.32 -8.14 7.66
CA HIS A 160 -12.94 -6.81 7.19
C HIS A 160 -14.01 -5.77 7.55
N TYR A 161 -15.29 -6.10 7.32
CA TYR A 161 -16.41 -5.27 7.75
C TYR A 161 -16.43 -5.06 9.26
N GLN A 162 -16.24 -6.14 10.05
CA GLN A 162 -16.14 -6.05 11.50
C GLN A 162 -15.02 -5.11 11.96
N ASN A 163 -13.85 -5.15 11.31
CA ASN A 163 -12.73 -4.27 11.63
C ASN A 163 -13.07 -2.80 11.34
N LEU A 164 -13.75 -2.51 10.23
CA LEU A 164 -14.20 -1.15 9.91
C LEU A 164 -15.23 -0.65 10.93
N GLN A 165 -16.19 -1.50 11.32
CA GLN A 165 -17.16 -1.19 12.36
C GLN A 165 -16.49 -0.95 13.73
N PHE A 166 -15.46 -1.74 14.06
CA PHE A 166 -14.67 -1.53 15.26
C PHE A 166 -13.94 -0.18 15.25
N GLN A 167 -13.31 0.19 14.14
CA GLN A 167 -12.65 1.50 14.00
C GLN A 167 -13.64 2.67 14.13
N LEU A 168 -14.84 2.55 13.56
CA LEU A 168 -15.89 3.56 13.74
C LEU A 168 -16.28 3.71 15.22
N LEU A 169 -16.44 2.58 15.92
CA LEU A 169 -16.75 2.58 17.34
C LEU A 169 -15.61 3.18 18.17
N GLU A 170 -14.37 2.85 17.86
CA GLU A 170 -13.18 3.38 18.52
C GLU A 170 -13.13 4.91 18.41
N ILE A 171 -13.33 5.46 17.21
CA ILE A 171 -13.34 6.91 17.01
C ILE A 171 -14.48 7.59 17.80
N ARG A 172 -15.68 6.99 17.83
CA ARG A 172 -16.82 7.48 18.63
C ARG A 172 -16.50 7.49 20.13
N LEU A 173 -15.93 6.41 20.64
CA LEU A 173 -15.56 6.30 22.05
C LEU A 173 -14.46 7.29 22.43
N GLN A 174 -13.42 7.41 21.60
CA GLN A 174 -12.36 8.39 21.80
C GLN A 174 -12.93 9.80 21.90
N ARG A 175 -13.81 10.18 20.97
CA ARG A 175 -14.46 11.49 21.01
C ARG A 175 -15.27 11.70 22.29
N ALA A 176 -16.11 10.75 22.67
CA ALA A 176 -16.93 10.86 23.88
C ALA A 176 -16.08 10.99 25.17
N ILE A 177 -14.95 10.28 25.24
CA ILE A 177 -13.98 10.41 26.34
C ILE A 177 -13.39 11.82 26.38
N LEU A 178 -13.05 12.38 25.21
CA LEU A 178 -12.48 13.71 25.12
C LEU A 178 -13.50 14.81 25.46
N GLU A 179 -14.74 14.69 24.98
CA GLU A 179 -15.84 15.61 25.31
C GLU A 179 -16.05 15.64 26.83
N ARG A 180 -16.11 14.48 27.48
CA ARG A 180 -16.21 14.39 28.94
C ARG A 180 -15.02 15.05 29.66
N ARG A 181 -13.79 14.79 29.20
CA ARG A 181 -12.58 15.43 29.77
C ARG A 181 -12.61 16.95 29.60
N LEU A 182 -13.15 17.46 28.51
CA LEU A 182 -13.29 18.88 28.26
C LEU A 182 -14.35 19.49 29.19
N GLU A 183 -15.51 18.84 29.35
CA GLU A 183 -16.58 19.27 30.28
C GLU A 183 -16.11 19.32 31.74
N GLU A 184 -15.37 18.30 32.18
CA GLU A 184 -14.78 18.24 33.53
C GLU A 184 -13.84 19.43 33.79
N LYS A 185 -13.07 19.85 32.78
CA LYS A 185 -12.17 21.00 32.87
C LYS A 185 -12.92 22.32 32.89
N ILE A 186 -13.90 22.49 32.01
CA ILE A 186 -14.76 23.69 31.98
C ILE A 186 -15.49 23.85 33.32
N SER A 187 -15.93 22.74 33.91
CA SER A 187 -16.59 22.74 35.23
C SER A 187 -15.61 23.04 36.37
N ALA A 188 -14.37 22.55 36.29
CA ALA A 188 -13.34 22.79 37.29
C ALA A 188 -12.78 24.22 37.27
N SER A 189 -12.84 24.92 36.13
CA SER A 189 -12.42 26.33 36.01
C SER A 189 -13.41 27.34 36.60
N GLY A 190 -14.53 26.88 37.18
CA GLY A 190 -15.31 27.68 38.13
C GLY A 190 -16.43 28.54 37.54
N ASN A 191 -16.83 28.34 36.29
CA ASN A 191 -18.05 28.93 35.75
C ASN A 191 -19.02 27.83 35.28
N PRO A 192 -20.12 27.56 36.01
CA PRO A 192 -21.14 26.66 35.51
C PRO A 192 -21.80 27.29 34.27
N MET A 193 -21.70 26.61 33.12
CA MET A 193 -22.51 26.94 31.94
C MET A 193 -23.99 26.93 32.34
N MET A 194 -24.63 28.10 32.23
CA MET A 194 -26.08 28.28 32.20
C MET A 194 -26.57 28.13 30.77
#